data_AF-A0A7X9I8D2-F1
#
_entry.id   AF-A0A7X9I8D2-F1
#
_cell.length_a   1.000
_cell.length_b   1.000
_cell.length_c   1.000
_cell.angle_alpha   90.00
_cell.angle_beta   90.00
_cell.angle_gamma   90.00
#
_symmetry.space_group_name_H-M   'P 1'
#
loop_
_entity.id
_entity.type
_entity.pdbx_description
1 polymer ?
#
loop_
_entity_poly.entity_id
_entity_poly.type
_entity_poly.pdbx_seq_one_letter_code
_entity_poly.pdbx_strand_id
1 'polypeptide(L)'
;MHKRDTVSIDLDSIKARGKLIALTDLNSTNYFIYRGEPMGFQYELLQALSAHLGVSIEIVTENHIDRAFDMLHTGRADILAMNLAVTPSRKREIRFTESISETRHVLVQKKPYGWKKMQGEEVEKTLVREPSGLNGKTLHVQEFSSHASFLKTLARETGIKFSVKELPFESEELIQLVENGELELVVCDEDVATVNSTYYPDIDVKTPLGPVHGISWGVRRTHSDELLAALNEWIVSFRKTKTYALLYAKYFRNSRSGTIMKSDYYALTTGKVSPYDDIIKIYSDTINWDWRLLASLICQESRFDPHVKSWAGAYGLMQIMPQTGRNFAIDITASPGNNIYAGVKYINWLHSIFDPKIPDEQERIRFILASYNAGPGHILDAMKLAGKYGYDPVVWENNVEEWLQKKSDPKYYNDSVVKNGFFRGRESVAFVNEVLERYDHYRNIVPENKYAYSSPEKTNGQGR
;
A
#
# COMPACT_ATOMS: atom_id res chain seq x y z
N MET A 1 -30.85 -0.11 -5.58
CA MET A 1 -31.29 -0.41 -4.20
C MET A 1 -30.27 0.23 -3.28
N HIS A 2 -30.64 1.22 -2.45
CA HIS A 2 -29.67 1.87 -1.56
C HIS A 2 -29.15 0.84 -0.55
N LYS A 3 -27.84 0.56 -0.57
CA LYS A 3 -27.21 -0.27 0.46
C LYS A 3 -27.19 0.54 1.76
N ARG A 4 -27.67 -0.07 2.84
CA ARG A 4 -27.72 0.54 4.17
C ARG A 4 -26.45 0.19 4.92
N ASP A 5 -25.95 1.13 5.70
CA ASP A 5 -24.90 0.86 6.68
C ASP A 5 -25.37 -0.24 7.64
N THR A 6 -24.58 -1.29 7.81
CA THR A 6 -24.93 -2.43 8.68
C THR A 6 -24.20 -2.39 10.03
N VAL A 7 -23.40 -1.35 10.26
CA VAL A 7 -22.57 -1.18 11.45
C VAL A 7 -22.73 0.24 12.02
N SER A 8 -22.49 0.38 13.32
CA SER A 8 -22.47 1.68 14.02
C SER A 8 -21.05 1.90 14.55
N ILE A 9 -20.24 2.63 13.79
CA ILE A 9 -18.81 2.80 14.08
C ILE A 9 -18.38 4.25 13.79
N ASP A 10 -18.12 4.98 14.87
CA ASP A 10 -17.62 6.36 14.86
C ASP A 10 -16.21 6.48 15.50
N LEU A 11 -15.70 7.70 15.66
CA LEU A 11 -14.34 8.00 16.11
C LEU A 11 -13.97 7.35 17.45
N ASP A 12 -14.86 7.37 18.43
CA ASP A 12 -14.58 6.80 19.76
C ASP A 12 -14.38 5.28 19.69
N SER A 13 -15.13 4.59 18.81
CA SER A 13 -14.95 3.15 18.58
C SER A 13 -13.63 2.85 17.85
N ILE A 14 -13.19 3.73 16.96
CA ILE A 14 -11.89 3.65 16.28
C ILE A 14 -10.74 3.88 17.27
N LYS A 15 -10.86 4.88 18.15
CA LYS A 15 -9.88 5.13 19.21
C LYS A 15 -9.83 4.02 20.24
N ALA A 16 -10.98 3.50 20.66
CA ALA A 16 -11.06 2.40 21.61
C ALA A 16 -10.43 1.11 21.07
N ARG A 17 -10.61 0.81 19.77
CA ARG A 17 -9.92 -0.33 19.13
C ARG A 17 -8.44 -0.05 18.81
N GLY A 18 -8.00 1.20 18.95
CA GLY A 18 -6.62 1.65 18.68
C GLY A 18 -6.22 1.68 17.20
N LYS A 19 -7.17 1.50 16.27
CA LYS A 19 -6.88 1.27 14.85
C LYS A 19 -7.99 1.79 13.93
N LEU A 20 -7.60 2.52 12.88
CA LEU A 20 -8.46 2.98 11.79
C LEU A 20 -8.29 2.07 10.57
N ILE A 21 -9.39 1.52 10.04
CA ILE A 21 -9.34 0.70 8.83
C ILE A 21 -9.59 1.59 7.61
N ALA A 22 -8.56 1.85 6.81
CA ALA A 22 -8.63 2.74 5.66
C ALA A 22 -8.56 1.94 4.35
N LEU A 23 -9.54 2.14 3.47
CA LEU A 23 -9.57 1.50 2.16
C LEU A 23 -8.99 2.44 1.10
N THR A 24 -8.01 1.97 0.34
CA THR A 24 -7.44 2.67 -0.84
C THR A 24 -7.42 1.74 -2.04
N ASP A 25 -7.26 2.29 -3.24
CA ASP A 25 -7.03 1.56 -4.48
C ASP A 25 -5.53 1.43 -4.80
N LEU A 26 -5.21 0.41 -5.60
CA LEU A 26 -3.87 0.10 -6.07
C LEU A 26 -3.62 0.76 -7.43
N ASN A 27 -2.73 1.74 -7.47
CA ASN A 27 -2.29 2.41 -8.70
C ASN A 27 -0.96 3.16 -8.47
N SER A 28 -0.40 3.80 -9.51
CA SER A 28 0.89 4.48 -9.44
C SER A 28 0.94 5.71 -8.51
N THR A 29 -0.22 6.17 -8.04
CA THR A 29 -0.34 7.39 -7.23
C THR A 29 -0.86 7.16 -5.82
N ASN A 30 -1.75 6.19 -5.58
CA ASN A 30 -2.47 6.07 -4.31
C ASN A 30 -1.80 5.12 -3.33
N TYR A 31 -1.48 3.90 -3.77
CA TYR A 31 -0.81 2.89 -2.94
C TYR A 31 -0.13 1.79 -3.78
N PHE A 32 1.17 1.58 -3.55
CA PHE A 32 2.00 0.60 -4.24
C PHE A 32 3.25 0.23 -3.41
N ILE A 33 4.03 -0.77 -3.87
CA ILE A 33 5.36 -1.09 -3.30
C ILE A 33 6.43 -0.83 -4.35
N TYR A 34 7.48 -0.11 -3.92
CA TYR A 34 8.68 0.12 -4.71
C TYR A 34 9.92 -0.24 -3.89
N ARG A 35 10.72 -1.20 -4.38
CA ARG A 35 11.93 -1.71 -3.70
C ARG A 35 11.68 -2.10 -2.25
N GLY A 36 10.56 -2.79 -2.02
CA GLY A 36 10.19 -3.27 -0.69
C GLY A 36 9.51 -2.26 0.22
N GLU A 37 9.42 -1.00 -0.16
CA GLU A 37 8.79 0.03 0.67
C GLU A 37 7.38 0.35 0.17
N PRO A 38 6.36 0.38 1.05
CA PRO A 38 5.04 0.89 0.72
C PRO A 38 5.11 2.40 0.44
N MET A 39 4.46 2.83 -0.62
CA MET A 39 4.46 4.20 -1.11
C MET A 39 3.10 4.55 -1.70
N GLY A 40 2.83 5.84 -1.82
CA GLY A 40 1.60 6.38 -2.41
C GLY A 40 1.13 7.63 -1.69
N PHE A 41 0.45 8.51 -2.43
CA PHE A 41 -0.10 9.75 -1.93
C PHE A 41 -1.17 9.50 -0.87
N GLN A 42 -2.14 8.61 -1.14
CA GLN A 42 -3.19 8.27 -0.19
C GLN A 42 -2.60 7.54 1.02
N TYR A 43 -1.70 6.57 0.78
CA TYR A 43 -0.99 5.88 1.85
C TYR A 43 -0.23 6.82 2.79
N GLU A 44 0.58 7.75 2.27
CA GLU A 44 1.34 8.69 3.11
C GLU A 44 0.46 9.76 3.77
N LEU A 45 -0.68 10.14 3.15
CA LEU A 45 -1.70 10.96 3.82
C LEU A 45 -2.31 10.24 5.01
N LEU A 46 -2.64 8.95 4.85
CA LEU A 46 -3.14 8.11 5.92
C LEU A 46 -2.11 8.01 7.05
N GLN A 47 -0.85 7.76 6.76
CA GLN A 47 0.21 7.75 7.79
C GLN A 47 0.30 9.08 8.56
N ALA A 48 0.15 10.23 7.87
CA ALA A 48 0.07 11.53 8.53
C ALA A 48 -1.20 11.72 9.38
N LEU A 49 -2.33 11.14 8.96
CA LEU A 49 -3.57 11.11 9.74
C LEU A 49 -3.44 10.22 10.98
N SER A 50 -2.81 9.04 10.86
CA SER A 50 -2.56 8.11 11.98
C SER A 50 -1.89 8.83 13.14
N ALA A 51 -0.81 9.57 12.85
CA ALA A 51 -0.09 10.36 13.83
C ALA A 51 -0.95 11.45 14.50
N HIS A 52 -1.91 12.04 13.76
CA HIS A 52 -2.83 13.05 14.29
C HIS A 52 -3.92 12.44 15.19
N LEU A 53 -4.49 11.31 14.78
CA LEU A 53 -5.57 10.64 15.51
C LEU A 53 -5.06 9.84 16.72
N GLY A 54 -3.77 9.46 16.74
CA GLY A 54 -3.18 8.63 17.79
C GLY A 54 -3.61 7.17 17.71
N VAL A 55 -3.92 6.67 16.51
CA VAL A 55 -4.32 5.28 16.24
C VAL A 55 -3.49 4.72 15.11
N SER A 56 -3.24 3.41 15.09
CA SER A 56 -2.61 2.75 13.93
C SER A 56 -3.57 2.72 12.75
N ILE A 57 -3.04 2.47 11.55
CA ILE A 57 -3.84 2.31 10.34
C ILE A 57 -3.70 0.90 9.79
N GLU A 58 -4.83 0.27 9.52
CA GLU A 58 -4.92 -0.92 8.69
C GLU A 58 -5.31 -0.52 7.28
N ILE A 59 -4.46 -0.85 6.31
CA ILE A 59 -4.78 -0.61 4.91
C ILE A 59 -5.50 -1.83 4.35
N VAL A 60 -6.65 -1.59 3.71
CA VAL A 60 -7.38 -2.56 2.92
C VAL A 60 -7.46 -2.06 1.47
N THR A 61 -7.42 -2.97 0.49
CA THR A 61 -7.34 -2.60 -0.92
C THR A 61 -8.54 -3.07 -1.73
N GLU A 62 -9.06 -2.20 -2.60
CA GLU A 62 -10.11 -2.51 -3.58
C GLU A 62 -10.12 -1.46 -4.69
N ASN A 63 -10.02 -1.90 -5.96
CA ASN A 63 -9.98 -1.03 -7.13
C ASN A 63 -11.38 -0.79 -7.73
N HIS A 64 -12.35 -1.67 -7.46
CA HIS A 64 -13.72 -1.49 -7.93
C HIS A 64 -14.52 -0.61 -6.96
N ILE A 65 -14.95 0.56 -7.45
CA ILE A 65 -15.61 1.60 -6.65
C ILE A 65 -16.88 1.08 -5.98
N ASP A 66 -17.69 0.28 -6.67
CA ASP A 66 -18.92 -0.30 -6.11
C ASP A 66 -18.62 -1.24 -4.94
N ARG A 67 -17.60 -2.10 -5.06
CA ARG A 67 -17.16 -2.98 -3.97
C ARG A 67 -16.55 -2.20 -2.82
N ALA A 68 -15.81 -1.13 -3.09
CA ALA A 68 -15.27 -0.25 -2.04
C ALA A 68 -16.41 0.36 -1.19
N PHE A 69 -17.49 0.83 -1.85
CA PHE A 69 -18.67 1.32 -1.15
C PHE A 69 -19.32 0.21 -0.30
N ASP A 70 -19.39 -1.02 -0.80
CA ASP A 70 -19.89 -2.16 -0.02
C ASP A 70 -19.05 -2.43 1.23
N MET A 71 -17.73 -2.35 1.10
CA MET A 71 -16.82 -2.55 2.23
C MET A 71 -16.98 -1.45 3.29
N LEU A 72 -17.23 -0.21 2.89
CA LEU A 72 -17.56 0.88 3.80
C LEU A 72 -18.88 0.61 4.55
N HIS A 73 -19.93 0.22 3.83
CA HIS A 73 -21.27 -0.03 4.40
C HIS A 73 -21.29 -1.21 5.36
N THR A 74 -20.49 -2.25 5.08
CA THR A 74 -20.39 -3.48 5.88
C THR A 74 -19.43 -3.36 7.06
N GLY A 75 -18.74 -2.22 7.22
CA GLY A 75 -17.76 -2.00 8.29
C GLY A 75 -16.41 -2.69 8.06
N ARG A 76 -16.17 -3.20 6.85
CA ARG A 76 -14.85 -3.70 6.43
C ARG A 76 -13.84 -2.57 6.20
N ALA A 77 -14.31 -1.34 6.08
CA ALA A 77 -13.51 -0.12 6.07
C ALA A 77 -14.22 0.97 6.87
N ASP A 78 -13.47 1.84 7.54
CA ASP A 78 -13.98 3.02 8.23
C ASP A 78 -14.02 4.24 7.30
N ILE A 79 -13.04 4.35 6.40
CA ILE A 79 -12.94 5.44 5.42
C ILE A 79 -12.57 4.90 4.03
N LEU A 80 -13.05 5.60 3.00
CA LEU A 80 -12.62 5.42 1.60
C LEU A 80 -11.59 6.49 1.25
N ALA A 81 -10.33 6.11 1.30
CA ALA A 81 -9.16 6.91 1.00
C ALA A 81 -8.67 6.70 -0.45
N MET A 82 -9.49 7.09 -1.42
CA MET A 82 -9.19 6.98 -2.86
C MET A 82 -9.64 8.24 -3.61
N ASN A 83 -9.37 8.32 -4.91
CA ASN A 83 -9.71 9.48 -5.73
C ASN A 83 -11.23 9.56 -6.05
N LEU A 84 -12.04 9.96 -5.07
CA LEU A 84 -13.49 10.13 -5.26
C LEU A 84 -13.88 11.58 -5.56
N ALA A 85 -14.31 11.81 -6.80
CA ALA A 85 -15.08 13.01 -7.13
C ALA A 85 -16.43 13.03 -6.40
N VAL A 86 -16.77 14.20 -5.84
CA VAL A 86 -18.01 14.41 -5.10
C VAL A 86 -19.17 14.66 -6.08
N THR A 87 -20.11 13.71 -6.16
CA THR A 87 -21.30 13.82 -7.04
C THR A 87 -22.61 13.79 -6.24
N PRO A 88 -23.71 14.38 -6.76
CA PRO A 88 -25.02 14.27 -6.13
C PRO A 88 -25.49 12.83 -5.92
N SER A 89 -25.10 11.90 -6.79
CA SER A 89 -25.43 10.48 -6.61
C SER A 89 -24.69 9.87 -5.44
N ARG A 90 -23.36 10.05 -5.37
CA ARG A 90 -22.56 9.51 -4.28
C ARG A 90 -22.91 10.14 -2.94
N LYS A 91 -23.27 11.43 -2.90
CA LYS A 91 -23.78 12.10 -1.68
C LYS A 91 -25.05 11.49 -1.12
N ARG A 92 -25.79 10.67 -1.89
CA ARG A 92 -26.94 9.90 -1.36
C ARG A 92 -26.53 8.59 -0.71
N GLU A 93 -25.34 8.09 -1.00
CA GLU A 93 -24.84 6.79 -0.55
C GLU A 93 -23.83 6.94 0.60
N ILE A 94 -22.96 7.94 0.54
CA ILE A 94 -21.91 8.20 1.54
C ILE A 94 -21.83 9.69 1.88
N ARG A 95 -21.03 10.04 2.88
CA ARG A 95 -20.61 11.42 3.15
C ARG A 95 -19.17 11.62 2.71
N PHE A 96 -18.84 12.86 2.39
CA PHE A 96 -17.51 13.23 1.93
C PHE A 96 -16.85 14.18 2.90
N THR A 97 -15.54 14.03 3.05
CA THR A 97 -14.71 15.01 3.72
C THR A 97 -14.62 16.30 2.90
N GLU A 98 -14.02 17.33 3.50
CA GLU A 98 -13.42 18.44 2.74
C GLU A 98 -12.47 17.90 1.67
N SER A 99 -12.32 18.64 0.57
CA SER A 99 -11.46 18.24 -0.54
C SER A 99 -10.02 18.09 -0.08
N ILE A 100 -9.36 17.03 -0.53
CA ILE A 100 -7.96 16.73 -0.24
C ILE A 100 -7.08 17.29 -1.34
N SER A 101 -7.50 17.10 -2.58
CA SER A 101 -6.88 17.64 -3.79
C SER A 101 -7.96 18.15 -4.75
N GLU A 102 -7.51 18.74 -5.84
CA GLU A 102 -8.34 19.22 -6.93
C GLU A 102 -7.81 18.65 -8.23
N THR A 103 -8.72 18.26 -9.12
CA THR A 103 -8.40 17.71 -10.44
C THR A 103 -9.46 18.17 -11.44
N ARG A 104 -9.32 17.81 -12.71
CA ARG A 104 -10.35 17.99 -13.73
C ARG A 104 -10.42 16.75 -14.60
N HIS A 105 -11.52 16.58 -15.32
CA HIS A 105 -11.61 15.51 -16.29
C HIS A 105 -10.84 15.88 -17.56
N VAL A 106 -10.00 14.97 -18.03
CA VAL A 106 -9.20 15.11 -19.24
C VAL A 106 -9.45 13.95 -20.20
N LEU A 107 -9.27 14.23 -21.48
CA LEU A 107 -9.25 13.23 -22.52
C LEU A 107 -7.82 12.67 -22.67
N VAL A 108 -7.70 11.35 -22.57
CA VAL A 108 -6.51 10.60 -22.90
C VAL A 108 -6.68 9.99 -24.28
N GLN A 109 -5.71 10.23 -25.15
CA GLN A 109 -5.71 9.79 -26.54
C GLN A 109 -4.28 9.45 -26.98
N LYS A 110 -4.13 8.67 -28.05
CA LYS A 110 -2.81 8.30 -28.58
C LYS A 110 -2.28 9.37 -29.55
N LYS A 111 -1.00 9.72 -29.43
CA LYS A 111 -0.29 10.53 -30.43
C LYS A 111 -0.16 9.75 -31.74
N PRO A 112 -0.14 10.43 -32.90
CA PRO A 112 -0.05 9.77 -34.19
C PRO A 112 1.24 8.94 -34.31
N TYR A 113 1.19 7.86 -35.08
CA TYR A 113 2.37 7.02 -35.32
C TYR A 113 3.50 7.87 -35.92
N GLY A 114 4.70 7.75 -35.33
CA GLY A 114 5.86 8.53 -35.78
C GLY A 114 5.87 9.99 -35.32
N TRP A 115 5.01 10.39 -34.37
CA TRP A 115 4.92 11.78 -33.86
C TRP A 115 6.26 12.42 -33.48
N LYS A 116 7.24 11.63 -33.00
CA LYS A 116 8.59 12.12 -32.66
C LYS A 116 9.35 12.72 -33.84
N LYS A 117 8.93 12.43 -35.07
CA LYS A 117 9.50 12.96 -36.32
C LYS A 117 8.61 14.03 -36.99
N MET A 118 7.40 14.23 -36.48
CA MET A 118 6.45 15.21 -37.00
C MET A 118 6.70 16.59 -36.39
N GLN A 119 6.28 17.65 -37.07
CA GLN A 119 6.23 18.98 -36.47
C GLN A 119 5.14 19.04 -35.41
N GLY A 120 5.34 19.85 -34.37
CA GLY A 120 4.37 19.97 -33.27
C GLY A 120 2.96 20.32 -33.76
N GLU A 121 2.84 21.26 -34.71
CA GLU A 121 1.55 21.65 -35.29
C GLU A 121 0.85 20.51 -36.04
N GLU A 122 1.60 19.62 -36.71
CA GLU A 122 1.04 18.46 -37.40
C GLU A 122 0.47 17.46 -36.40
N VAL A 123 1.17 17.24 -35.28
CA VAL A 123 0.67 16.40 -34.18
C VAL A 123 -0.62 16.99 -33.61
N GLU A 124 -0.62 18.28 -33.29
CA GLU A 124 -1.77 18.97 -32.69
C GLU A 124 -3.03 18.90 -33.59
N LYS A 125 -2.88 18.94 -34.92
CA LYS A 125 -4.01 18.77 -35.87
C LYS A 125 -4.68 17.40 -35.83
N THR A 126 -3.97 16.36 -35.39
CA THR A 126 -4.51 15.00 -35.29
C THR A 126 -5.26 14.74 -33.97
N LEU A 127 -5.04 15.59 -32.97
CA LEU A 127 -5.53 15.40 -31.62
C LEU A 127 -6.85 16.15 -31.42
N VAL A 128 -7.75 15.55 -30.65
CA VAL A 128 -8.93 16.26 -30.16
C VAL A 128 -8.47 17.27 -29.12
N ARG A 129 -8.81 18.55 -29.31
CA ARG A 129 -8.44 19.67 -28.40
C ARG A 129 -9.62 20.41 -27.80
N GLU A 130 -10.79 20.22 -28.36
CA GLU A 130 -12.02 20.87 -27.91
C GLU A 130 -13.15 19.84 -27.88
N PRO A 131 -14.16 20.04 -27.00
CA PRO A 131 -15.30 19.13 -26.91
C PRO A 131 -15.98 18.86 -28.27
N SER A 132 -16.03 19.84 -29.16
CA SER A 132 -16.62 19.71 -30.51
C SER A 132 -16.01 18.55 -31.33
N GLY A 133 -14.71 18.26 -31.13
CA GLY A 133 -14.01 17.15 -31.77
C GLY A 133 -14.44 15.75 -31.30
N LEU A 134 -15.28 15.67 -30.27
CA LEU A 134 -15.83 14.40 -29.78
C LEU A 134 -17.04 13.92 -30.59
N ASN A 135 -17.56 14.71 -31.53
CA ASN A 135 -18.76 14.34 -32.27
C ASN A 135 -18.57 13.03 -33.06
N GLY A 136 -19.47 12.07 -32.84
CA GLY A 136 -19.42 10.73 -33.43
C GLY A 136 -18.41 9.77 -32.79
N LYS A 137 -17.65 10.20 -31.77
CA LYS A 137 -16.64 9.37 -31.10
C LYS A 137 -17.25 8.46 -30.04
N THR A 138 -16.48 7.45 -29.64
CA THR A 138 -16.76 6.60 -28.48
C THR A 138 -15.72 6.87 -27.40
N LEU A 139 -16.16 7.32 -26.23
CA LEU A 139 -15.31 7.53 -25.06
C LEU A 139 -15.45 6.36 -24.10
N HIS A 140 -14.34 5.94 -23.52
CA HIS A 140 -14.29 4.88 -22.52
C HIS A 140 -13.99 5.45 -21.14
N VAL A 141 -14.65 4.91 -20.11
CA VAL A 141 -14.49 5.33 -18.72
C VAL A 141 -14.56 4.12 -17.79
N GLN A 142 -13.99 4.25 -16.60
CA GLN A 142 -14.13 3.25 -15.55
C GLN A 142 -15.59 3.13 -15.10
N GLU A 143 -16.07 1.89 -14.91
CA GLU A 143 -17.39 1.63 -14.34
C GLU A 143 -17.54 2.26 -12.95
N PHE A 144 -18.74 2.78 -12.66
CA PHE A 144 -19.07 3.45 -11.39
C PHE A 144 -18.26 4.71 -11.06
N SER A 145 -17.47 5.21 -12.01
CA SER A 145 -16.78 6.49 -11.89
C SER A 145 -17.74 7.67 -12.04
N SER A 146 -17.29 8.86 -11.64
CA SER A 146 -18.00 10.11 -11.91
C SER A 146 -17.97 10.50 -13.39
N HIS A 147 -17.01 9.96 -14.16
CA HIS A 147 -16.74 10.34 -15.55
C HIS A 147 -17.93 10.07 -16.47
N ALA A 148 -18.61 8.94 -16.30
CA ALA A 148 -19.80 8.62 -17.11
C ALA A 148 -20.94 9.64 -16.90
N SER A 149 -21.18 10.03 -15.65
CA SER A 149 -22.21 11.02 -15.31
C SER A 149 -21.84 12.42 -15.78
N PHE A 150 -20.56 12.76 -15.69
CA PHE A 150 -20.01 13.99 -16.24
C PHE A 150 -20.20 14.06 -17.77
N LEU A 151 -19.82 13.02 -18.49
CA LEU A 151 -19.95 12.96 -19.95
C LEU A 151 -21.42 13.03 -20.41
N LYS A 152 -22.34 12.39 -19.69
CA LYS A 152 -23.80 12.53 -19.93
C LYS A 152 -24.26 13.99 -19.77
N THR A 153 -23.73 14.70 -18.78
CA THR A 153 -24.03 16.12 -18.54
C THR A 153 -23.45 17.00 -19.63
N LEU A 154 -22.18 16.77 -19.99
CA LEU A 154 -21.47 17.48 -21.07
C LEU A 154 -22.22 17.35 -22.40
N ALA A 155 -22.64 16.14 -22.79
CA ALA A 155 -23.41 15.90 -24.01
C ALA A 155 -24.73 16.69 -24.02
N ARG A 156 -25.45 16.71 -22.88
CA ARG A 156 -26.72 17.43 -22.74
C ARG A 156 -26.55 18.94 -22.84
N GLU A 157 -25.52 19.50 -22.20
CA GLU A 157 -25.30 20.95 -22.13
C GLU A 157 -24.72 21.53 -23.43
N THR A 158 -23.90 20.75 -24.14
CA THR A 158 -23.24 21.19 -25.37
C THR A 158 -23.98 20.78 -26.65
N GLY A 159 -24.86 19.77 -26.57
CA GLY A 159 -25.50 19.15 -27.73
C GLY A 159 -24.58 18.25 -28.57
N ILE A 160 -23.33 18.03 -28.13
CA ILE A 160 -22.37 17.17 -28.83
C ILE A 160 -22.82 15.71 -28.71
N LYS A 161 -22.76 14.97 -29.83
CA LYS A 161 -23.20 13.57 -29.88
C LYS A 161 -22.01 12.63 -29.84
N PHE A 162 -21.86 11.87 -28.77
CA PHE A 162 -20.87 10.81 -28.64
C PHE A 162 -21.44 9.62 -27.85
N SER A 163 -20.76 8.48 -27.91
CA SER A 163 -21.10 7.29 -27.11
C SER A 163 -20.17 7.17 -25.91
N VAL A 164 -20.70 6.71 -24.78
CA VAL A 164 -19.91 6.42 -23.57
C VAL A 164 -19.98 4.93 -23.30
N LYS A 165 -18.81 4.28 -23.15
CA LYS A 165 -18.68 2.89 -22.72
C LYS A 165 -18.00 2.83 -21.36
N GLU A 166 -18.69 2.24 -20.40
CA GLU A 166 -18.14 1.96 -19.08
C GLU A 166 -17.47 0.57 -19.14
N LEU A 167 -16.25 0.44 -18.61
CA LEU A 167 -15.49 -0.81 -18.57
C LEU A 167 -15.04 -1.14 -17.14
N PRO A 168 -14.93 -2.43 -16.77
CA PRO A 168 -14.59 -2.86 -15.41
C PRO A 168 -13.08 -2.79 -15.11
N PHE A 169 -12.41 -1.73 -15.59
CA PHE A 169 -10.99 -1.49 -15.41
C PHE A 169 -10.75 -0.14 -14.72
N GLU A 170 -9.69 -0.04 -13.95
CA GLU A 170 -9.26 1.23 -13.34
C GLU A 170 -8.73 2.20 -14.42
N SER A 171 -8.69 3.49 -14.12
CA SER A 171 -8.27 4.53 -15.06
C SER A 171 -6.86 4.28 -15.64
N GLU A 172 -5.89 3.78 -14.86
CA GLU A 172 -4.55 3.45 -15.35
C GLU A 172 -4.55 2.31 -16.36
N GLU A 173 -5.36 1.27 -16.11
CA GLU A 173 -5.52 0.15 -17.05
C GLU A 173 -6.15 0.65 -18.36
N LEU A 174 -7.15 1.53 -18.29
CA LEU A 174 -7.75 2.15 -19.47
C LEU A 174 -6.74 3.02 -20.25
N ILE A 175 -5.89 3.78 -19.55
CA ILE A 175 -4.80 4.54 -20.17
C ILE A 175 -3.81 3.60 -20.87
N GLN A 176 -3.47 2.47 -20.27
CA GLN A 176 -2.60 1.47 -20.87
C GLN A 176 -3.21 0.90 -22.17
N LEU A 177 -4.52 0.66 -22.20
CA LEU A 177 -5.20 0.22 -23.43
C LEU A 177 -5.14 1.29 -24.54
N VAL A 178 -5.17 2.59 -24.19
CA VAL A 178 -4.92 3.66 -25.16
C VAL A 178 -3.48 3.63 -25.65
N GLU A 179 -2.51 3.46 -24.74
CA GLU A 179 -1.10 3.34 -25.11
C GLU A 179 -0.84 2.15 -26.02
N ASN A 180 -1.51 1.01 -25.80
CA ASN A 180 -1.40 -0.15 -26.68
C ASN A 180 -2.11 0.06 -28.04
N GLY A 181 -2.99 1.06 -28.14
CA GLY A 181 -3.82 1.31 -29.33
C GLY A 181 -5.07 0.44 -29.40
N GLU A 182 -5.46 -0.18 -28.29
CA GLU A 182 -6.68 -1.00 -28.15
C GLU A 182 -7.92 -0.13 -27.90
N LEU A 183 -7.75 1.04 -27.27
CA LEU A 183 -8.77 2.07 -27.12
C LEU A 183 -8.30 3.38 -27.77
N GLU A 184 -9.24 4.13 -28.38
CA GLU A 184 -8.92 5.41 -29.02
C GLU A 184 -8.94 6.56 -28.00
N LEU A 185 -10.01 6.64 -27.20
CA LEU A 185 -10.29 7.75 -26.28
C LEU A 185 -10.75 7.22 -24.92
N VAL A 186 -10.08 7.70 -23.86
CA VAL A 186 -10.43 7.47 -22.46
C VAL A 186 -10.63 8.80 -21.75
N VAL A 187 -11.54 8.85 -20.79
CA VAL A 187 -11.70 10.01 -19.90
C VAL A 187 -11.42 9.59 -18.47
N CYS A 188 -10.51 10.31 -17.83
CA CYS A 188 -10.15 10.12 -16.43
C CYS A 188 -9.73 11.47 -15.80
N ASP A 189 -9.19 11.41 -14.59
CA ASP A 189 -8.76 12.60 -13.86
C ASP A 189 -7.33 13.03 -14.27
N GLU A 190 -7.12 14.35 -14.33
CA GLU A 190 -5.91 14.99 -14.87
C GLU A 190 -4.62 14.55 -14.17
N ASP A 191 -4.66 14.37 -12.87
CA ASP A 191 -3.55 13.92 -12.04
C ASP A 191 -3.10 12.50 -12.40
N VAL A 192 -4.05 11.57 -12.55
CA VAL A 192 -3.78 10.19 -12.99
C VAL A 192 -3.19 10.21 -14.41
N ALA A 193 -3.83 10.91 -15.34
CA ALA A 193 -3.39 11.01 -16.73
C ALA A 193 -1.98 11.62 -16.86
N THR A 194 -1.71 12.68 -16.08
CA THR A 194 -0.42 13.38 -16.08
C THR A 194 0.69 12.46 -15.57
N VAL A 195 0.46 11.73 -14.48
CA VAL A 195 1.46 10.78 -13.96
C VAL A 195 1.73 9.68 -14.99
N ASN A 196 0.69 9.13 -15.61
CA ASN A 196 0.83 8.08 -16.64
C ASN A 196 1.63 8.55 -17.86
N SER A 197 1.46 9.81 -18.28
CA SER A 197 2.20 10.40 -19.39
C SER A 197 3.73 10.45 -19.17
N THR A 198 4.20 10.31 -17.92
CA THR A 198 5.64 10.28 -17.60
C THR A 198 6.32 8.97 -18.02
N TYR A 199 5.57 7.88 -18.19
CA TYR A 199 6.09 6.58 -18.64
C TYR A 199 5.43 6.03 -19.90
N TYR A 200 4.28 6.55 -20.31
CA TYR A 200 3.68 6.33 -21.63
C TYR A 200 3.91 7.57 -22.50
N PRO A 201 5.03 7.69 -23.23
CA PRO A 201 5.34 8.88 -23.99
C PRO A 201 4.43 9.07 -25.22
N ASP A 202 3.71 8.03 -25.64
CA ASP A 202 2.90 8.04 -26.86
C ASP A 202 1.42 8.42 -26.59
N ILE A 203 1.01 8.62 -25.33
CA ILE A 203 -0.29 9.24 -25.01
C ILE A 203 -0.21 10.77 -24.96
N ASP A 204 -1.34 11.43 -25.21
CA ASP A 204 -1.60 12.83 -24.95
C ASP A 204 -2.76 12.98 -23.97
N VAL A 205 -2.60 13.90 -23.01
CA VAL A 205 -3.52 14.11 -21.88
C VAL A 205 -3.91 15.59 -21.71
N LYS A 206 -3.63 16.43 -22.71
CA LYS A 206 -3.67 17.89 -22.58
C LYS A 206 -5.06 18.51 -22.76
N THR A 207 -6.08 17.69 -22.99
CA THR A 207 -7.41 18.17 -23.42
C THR A 207 -8.38 18.13 -22.25
N PRO A 208 -8.60 19.26 -21.57
CA PRO A 208 -9.59 19.34 -20.49
C PRO A 208 -11.00 19.26 -21.07
N LEU A 209 -11.87 18.52 -20.40
CA LEU A 209 -13.28 18.40 -20.79
C LEU A 209 -14.22 19.23 -19.91
N GLY A 210 -13.77 19.64 -18.72
CA GLY A 210 -14.60 20.33 -17.74
C GLY A 210 -13.80 21.16 -16.74
N PRO A 211 -14.50 21.82 -15.81
CA PRO A 211 -13.88 22.62 -14.77
C PRO A 211 -13.13 21.75 -13.75
N VAL A 212 -12.30 22.43 -12.96
CA VAL A 212 -11.65 21.84 -11.78
C VAL A 212 -12.71 21.48 -10.73
N HIS A 213 -12.56 20.33 -10.09
CA HIS A 213 -13.40 19.84 -9.01
C HIS A 213 -12.57 19.17 -7.91
N GLY A 214 -13.15 19.05 -6.72
CA GLY A 214 -12.50 18.45 -5.56
C GLY A 214 -12.55 16.93 -5.57
N ILE A 215 -11.46 16.34 -5.07
CA ILE A 215 -11.37 14.93 -4.68
C ILE A 215 -11.41 14.87 -3.15
N SER A 216 -12.27 14.01 -2.62
CA SER A 216 -12.51 13.89 -1.17
C SER A 216 -12.53 12.43 -0.75
N TRP A 217 -12.24 12.16 0.52
CA TRP A 217 -12.46 10.84 1.09
C TRP A 217 -13.93 10.62 1.42
N GLY A 218 -14.31 9.35 1.48
CA GLY A 218 -15.66 8.90 1.80
C GLY A 218 -15.77 8.33 3.21
N VAL A 219 -16.86 8.62 3.91
CA VAL A 219 -17.25 7.97 5.17
C VAL A 219 -18.71 7.53 5.12
N ARG A 220 -19.11 6.62 6.02
CA ARG A 220 -20.51 6.15 6.12
C ARG A 220 -21.50 7.31 6.27
N ARG A 221 -22.76 7.10 5.91
CA ARG A 221 -23.79 8.12 6.11
C ARG A 221 -24.22 8.26 7.55
N THR A 222 -24.24 7.14 8.26
CA THR A 222 -24.68 7.06 9.64
C THR A 222 -23.51 6.76 10.54
N HIS A 223 -23.59 7.25 11.79
CA HIS A 223 -22.62 6.94 12.85
C HIS A 223 -21.17 7.20 12.43
N SER A 224 -20.90 8.37 11.83
CA SER A 224 -19.54 8.79 11.47
C SER A 224 -19.34 10.30 11.65
N ASP A 225 -20.18 10.93 12.48
CA ASP A 225 -20.26 12.39 12.66
C ASP A 225 -18.98 12.93 13.29
N GLU A 226 -18.51 12.30 14.37
CA GLU A 226 -17.27 12.69 15.02
C GLU A 226 -16.05 12.38 14.14
N LEU A 227 -16.06 11.24 13.45
CA LEU A 227 -15.01 10.86 12.51
C LEU A 227 -14.91 11.88 11.37
N LEU A 228 -16.03 12.25 10.75
CA LEU A 228 -16.05 13.22 9.67
C LEU A 228 -15.57 14.60 10.14
N ALA A 229 -15.98 15.04 11.32
CA ALA A 229 -15.53 16.30 11.90
C ALA A 229 -14.01 16.30 12.12
N ALA A 230 -13.45 15.25 12.72
CA ALA A 230 -12.02 15.12 12.95
C ALA A 230 -11.21 15.06 11.64
N LEU A 231 -11.70 14.32 10.64
CA LEU A 231 -11.08 14.27 9.31
C LEU A 231 -11.05 15.66 8.66
N ASN A 232 -12.16 16.41 8.72
CA ASN A 232 -12.24 17.73 8.10
C ASN A 232 -11.32 18.75 8.78
N GLU A 233 -11.29 18.76 10.12
CA GLU A 233 -10.37 19.62 10.88
C GLU A 233 -8.91 19.34 10.49
N TRP A 234 -8.54 18.06 10.43
CA TRP A 234 -7.21 17.65 10.02
C TRP A 234 -6.91 18.00 8.57
N ILE A 235 -7.80 17.71 7.61
CA ILE A 235 -7.58 18.00 6.17
C ILE A 235 -7.39 19.51 5.96
N VAL A 236 -8.25 20.34 6.56
CA VAL A 236 -8.20 21.81 6.39
C VAL A 236 -6.89 22.39 6.94
N SER A 237 -6.37 21.85 8.03
CA SER A 237 -5.10 22.29 8.61
C SER A 237 -3.89 21.72 7.85
N PHE A 238 -3.89 20.41 7.57
CA PHE A 238 -2.78 19.70 6.93
C PHE A 238 -2.50 20.19 5.51
N ARG A 239 -3.54 20.47 4.70
CA ARG A 239 -3.39 20.99 3.33
C ARG A 239 -2.63 22.31 3.24
N LYS A 240 -2.59 23.08 4.33
CA LYS A 240 -1.87 24.37 4.40
C LYS A 240 -0.39 24.20 4.74
N THR A 241 0.05 22.98 5.07
CA THR A 241 1.43 22.73 5.52
C THR A 241 2.39 22.57 4.35
N LYS A 242 3.68 22.81 4.63
CA LYS A 242 4.77 22.46 3.69
C LYS A 242 4.85 20.94 3.44
N THR A 243 4.52 20.15 4.46
CA THR A 243 4.49 18.68 4.37
C THR A 243 3.53 18.21 3.28
N TYR A 244 2.29 18.72 3.29
CA TYR A 244 1.32 18.43 2.22
C TYR A 244 1.83 18.86 0.85
N ALA A 245 2.38 20.08 0.73
CA ALA A 245 2.89 20.58 -0.56
C ALA A 245 4.03 19.71 -1.11
N LEU A 246 4.96 19.25 -0.26
CA LEU A 246 6.04 18.34 -0.63
C LEU A 246 5.50 16.95 -1.01
N LEU A 247 4.52 16.44 -0.27
CA LEU A 247 3.88 15.17 -0.54
C LEU A 247 3.16 15.19 -1.89
N TYR A 248 2.35 16.22 -2.16
CA TYR A 248 1.68 16.39 -3.44
C TYR A 248 2.69 16.49 -4.59
N ALA A 249 3.74 17.29 -4.42
CA ALA A 249 4.78 17.44 -5.45
C ALA A 249 5.54 16.14 -5.73
N LYS A 250 5.80 15.32 -4.68
CA LYS A 250 6.46 14.02 -4.79
C LYS A 250 5.74 13.08 -5.73
N TYR A 251 4.40 13.07 -5.73
CA TYR A 251 3.59 12.14 -6.51
C TYR A 251 3.09 12.70 -7.85
N PHE A 252 2.67 13.96 -7.88
CA PHE A 252 1.98 14.54 -9.05
C PHE A 252 2.80 15.54 -9.85
N ARG A 253 3.96 16.00 -9.35
CA ARG A 253 4.81 16.98 -10.04
C ARG A 253 6.23 16.49 -10.29
N ASN A 254 6.54 15.24 -9.94
CA ASN A 254 7.85 14.65 -10.08
C ASN A 254 7.88 13.65 -11.23
N SER A 255 8.82 13.80 -12.16
CA SER A 255 9.03 12.85 -13.26
C SER A 255 9.56 11.50 -12.79
N ARG A 256 10.00 11.38 -11.53
CA ARG A 256 10.50 10.13 -10.95
C ARG A 256 9.48 8.99 -10.99
N SER A 257 8.18 9.29 -11.04
CA SER A 257 7.13 8.28 -11.24
C SER A 257 7.43 7.40 -12.46
N GLY A 258 7.89 7.99 -13.57
CA GLY A 258 8.26 7.23 -14.75
C GLY A 258 9.48 6.31 -14.57
N THR A 259 10.41 6.64 -13.68
CA THR A 259 11.53 5.75 -13.31
C THR A 259 11.07 4.62 -12.38
N ILE A 260 10.19 4.94 -11.42
CA ILE A 260 9.63 3.95 -10.48
C ILE A 260 8.84 2.88 -11.26
N MET A 261 7.95 3.31 -12.16
CA MET A 261 7.08 2.42 -12.92
C MET A 261 7.82 1.47 -13.87
N LYS A 262 9.04 1.84 -14.29
CA LYS A 262 9.90 1.01 -15.15
C LYS A 262 10.83 0.10 -14.36
N SER A 263 10.81 0.17 -13.03
CA SER A 263 11.69 -0.66 -12.20
C SER A 263 11.17 -2.08 -12.10
N ASP A 264 12.10 -3.05 -12.11
CA ASP A 264 11.77 -4.47 -11.87
C ASP A 264 11.19 -4.76 -10.47
N TYR A 265 11.27 -3.80 -9.56
CA TYR A 265 10.84 -3.88 -8.16
C TYR A 265 9.64 -2.98 -7.87
N TYR A 266 8.85 -2.68 -8.90
CA TYR A 266 7.53 -2.08 -8.77
C TYR A 266 6.48 -3.21 -8.72
N ALA A 267 6.02 -3.52 -7.50
CA ALA A 267 5.32 -4.77 -7.24
C ALA A 267 3.96 -4.90 -7.96
N LEU A 268 3.31 -3.78 -8.31
CA LEU A 268 2.02 -3.83 -8.98
C LEU A 268 2.10 -4.43 -10.39
N THR A 269 3.20 -4.23 -11.11
CA THR A 269 3.40 -4.82 -12.44
C THR A 269 4.20 -6.10 -12.41
N THR A 270 5.21 -6.20 -11.54
CA THR A 270 6.14 -7.33 -11.56
C THR A 270 5.82 -8.44 -10.56
N GLY A 271 5.01 -8.13 -9.54
CA GLY A 271 4.82 -9.02 -8.39
C GLY A 271 6.07 -9.21 -7.53
N LYS A 272 7.14 -8.44 -7.80
CA LYS A 272 8.42 -8.52 -7.07
C LYS A 272 8.59 -7.35 -6.12
N VAL A 273 9.03 -7.65 -4.91
CA VAL A 273 9.40 -6.65 -3.89
C VAL A 273 10.91 -6.45 -3.79
N SER A 274 11.70 -7.46 -4.20
CA SER A 274 13.16 -7.41 -4.14
C SER A 274 13.85 -8.22 -5.25
N PRO A 275 15.19 -8.06 -5.43
CA PRO A 275 15.98 -8.95 -6.28
C PRO A 275 16.09 -10.40 -5.76
N TYR A 276 15.70 -10.64 -4.51
CA TYR A 276 15.95 -11.89 -3.80
C TYR A 276 14.68 -12.73 -3.60
N ASP A 277 13.55 -12.35 -4.18
CA ASP A 277 12.25 -12.99 -3.93
C ASP A 277 12.29 -14.51 -4.17
N ASP A 278 12.99 -14.97 -5.21
CA ASP A 278 13.07 -16.40 -5.54
C ASP A 278 13.83 -17.19 -4.46
N ILE A 279 14.96 -16.67 -3.97
CA ILE A 279 15.73 -17.32 -2.89
C ILE A 279 15.03 -17.18 -1.53
N ILE A 280 14.33 -16.08 -1.30
CA ILE A 280 13.50 -15.87 -0.11
C ILE A 280 12.37 -16.92 -0.08
N LYS A 281 11.66 -17.15 -1.19
CA LYS A 281 10.62 -18.18 -1.29
C LYS A 281 11.16 -19.56 -0.91
N ILE A 282 12.27 -19.97 -1.53
CA ILE A 282 12.91 -21.27 -1.25
C ILE A 282 13.23 -21.43 0.24
N TYR A 283 13.79 -20.42 0.89
CA TYR A 283 14.16 -20.54 2.30
C TYR A 283 13.00 -20.36 3.27
N SER A 284 11.96 -19.61 2.91
CA SER A 284 10.78 -19.41 3.76
C SER A 284 10.02 -20.72 3.94
N ASP A 285 9.94 -21.55 2.89
CA ASP A 285 9.35 -22.89 2.96
C ASP A 285 10.05 -23.78 4.00
N THR A 286 11.37 -23.61 4.19
CA THR A 286 12.14 -24.42 5.17
C THR A 286 11.87 -24.06 6.63
N ILE A 287 11.19 -22.95 6.89
CA ILE A 287 10.79 -22.48 8.23
C ILE A 287 9.25 -22.35 8.36
N ASN A 288 8.49 -22.84 7.39
CA ASN A 288 7.03 -22.71 7.34
C ASN A 288 6.53 -21.26 7.44
N TRP A 289 7.26 -20.31 6.85
CA TRP A 289 6.85 -18.92 6.80
C TRP A 289 6.34 -18.57 5.40
N ASP A 290 5.37 -17.66 5.34
CA ASP A 290 5.07 -16.95 4.10
C ASP A 290 6.32 -16.17 3.66
N TRP A 291 6.68 -16.30 2.39
CA TRP A 291 7.86 -15.64 1.84
C TRP A 291 7.81 -14.12 1.97
N ARG A 292 6.61 -13.52 1.99
CA ARG A 292 6.41 -12.08 2.19
C ARG A 292 6.76 -11.68 3.62
N LEU A 293 6.57 -12.56 4.61
CA LEU A 293 6.99 -12.30 5.99
C LEU A 293 8.53 -12.31 6.08
N LEU A 294 9.20 -13.30 5.50
CA LEU A 294 10.67 -13.31 5.48
C LEU A 294 11.24 -12.12 4.69
N ALA A 295 10.61 -11.75 3.57
CA ALA A 295 10.98 -10.56 2.79
C ALA A 295 10.81 -9.28 3.63
N SER A 296 9.72 -9.16 4.39
CA SER A 296 9.48 -7.99 5.26
C SER A 296 10.53 -7.86 6.36
N LEU A 297 10.99 -8.98 6.93
CA LEU A 297 12.11 -9.04 7.88
C LEU A 297 13.42 -8.58 7.23
N ILE A 298 13.76 -9.11 6.05
CA ILE A 298 14.98 -8.69 5.31
C ILE A 298 14.93 -7.20 4.95
N CYS A 299 13.76 -6.70 4.54
CA CYS A 299 13.58 -5.28 4.26
C CYS A 299 13.80 -4.42 5.50
N GLN A 300 13.29 -4.84 6.65
CA GLN A 300 13.50 -4.16 7.92
C GLN A 300 14.98 -4.11 8.31
N GLU A 301 15.70 -5.20 8.09
CA GLU A 301 17.11 -5.34 8.49
C GLU A 301 18.07 -4.56 7.58
N SER A 302 17.86 -4.59 6.26
CA SER A 302 18.84 -4.01 5.33
C SER A 302 18.25 -3.26 4.14
N ARG A 303 16.93 -3.16 4.02
CA ARG A 303 16.24 -2.67 2.82
C ARG A 303 16.69 -3.38 1.55
N PHE A 304 16.94 -4.68 1.66
CA PHE A 304 17.49 -5.54 0.60
C PHE A 304 18.88 -5.11 0.09
N ASP A 305 19.65 -4.33 0.85
CA ASP A 305 21.05 -4.05 0.53
C ASP A 305 21.95 -5.15 1.15
N PRO A 306 22.69 -5.93 0.32
CA PRO A 306 23.52 -7.03 0.78
C PRO A 306 24.85 -6.59 1.40
N HIS A 307 25.16 -5.29 1.38
CA HIS A 307 26.44 -4.74 1.84
C HIS A 307 26.32 -3.94 3.15
N VAL A 308 25.12 -3.85 3.71
CA VAL A 308 24.88 -3.15 4.98
C VAL A 308 25.67 -3.79 6.10
N LYS A 309 26.40 -2.95 6.84
CA LYS A 309 27.07 -3.33 8.08
C LYS A 309 26.58 -2.43 9.21
N SER A 310 25.99 -3.01 10.25
CA SER A 310 25.57 -2.25 11.42
C SER A 310 26.77 -1.78 12.25
N TRP A 311 26.53 -0.80 13.12
CA TRP A 311 27.53 -0.33 14.09
C TRP A 311 27.99 -1.45 15.04
N ALA A 312 27.10 -2.39 15.37
CA ALA A 312 27.38 -3.56 16.20
C ALA A 312 28.14 -4.66 15.44
N GLY A 313 28.25 -4.55 14.11
CA GLY A 313 28.96 -5.48 13.25
C GLY A 313 28.10 -6.57 12.60
N ALA A 314 26.78 -6.45 12.69
CA ALA A 314 25.85 -7.27 11.91
C ALA A 314 26.05 -7.00 10.41
N TYR A 315 25.88 -8.02 9.56
CA TYR A 315 26.23 -7.92 8.14
C TYR A 315 25.16 -8.48 7.21
N GLY A 316 24.96 -7.82 6.07
CA GLY A 316 24.23 -8.31 4.91
C GLY A 316 22.71 -8.23 5.02
N LEU A 317 22.02 -8.94 4.13
CA LEU A 317 20.55 -8.88 3.97
C LEU A 317 19.77 -9.11 5.26
N MET A 318 20.17 -10.11 6.05
CA MET A 318 19.50 -10.50 7.28
C MET A 318 20.21 -9.98 8.54
N GLN A 319 21.19 -9.07 8.38
CA GLN A 319 21.97 -8.49 9.48
C GLN A 319 22.47 -9.55 10.47
N ILE A 320 23.16 -10.57 9.96
CA ILE A 320 23.66 -11.68 10.78
C ILE A 320 24.97 -11.28 11.47
N MET A 321 25.06 -11.55 12.76
CA MET A 321 26.30 -11.37 13.52
C MET A 321 27.36 -12.39 13.08
N PRO A 322 28.64 -12.00 12.92
CA PRO A 322 29.70 -12.93 12.52
C PRO A 322 29.83 -14.16 13.44
N GLN A 323 29.55 -14.02 14.73
CA GLN A 323 29.53 -15.15 15.66
C GLN A 323 28.39 -16.13 15.34
N THR A 324 27.21 -15.65 14.99
CA THR A 324 26.08 -16.48 14.56
C THR A 324 26.43 -17.26 13.30
N GLY A 325 27.07 -16.60 12.32
CA GLY A 325 27.59 -17.28 11.12
C GLY A 325 28.57 -18.41 11.46
N ARG A 326 29.53 -18.16 12.36
CA ARG A 326 30.47 -19.19 12.83
C ARG A 326 29.78 -20.35 13.54
N ASN A 327 28.78 -20.07 14.39
CA ASN A 327 28.04 -21.11 15.11
C ASN A 327 27.32 -22.08 14.14
N PHE A 328 26.91 -21.61 12.98
CA PHE A 328 26.30 -22.43 11.93
C PHE A 328 27.29 -22.91 10.85
N ALA A 329 28.59 -22.63 11.01
CA ALA A 329 29.63 -22.90 10.02
C ALA A 329 29.31 -22.33 8.62
N ILE A 330 28.72 -21.15 8.56
CA ILE A 330 28.37 -20.44 7.32
C ILE A 330 29.22 -19.18 7.19
N ASP A 331 29.90 -19.02 6.05
CA ASP A 331 30.49 -17.74 5.68
C ASP A 331 29.38 -16.79 5.18
N ILE A 332 28.96 -15.89 6.07
CA ILE A 332 27.89 -14.91 5.82
C ILE A 332 28.29 -13.81 4.83
N THR A 333 29.56 -13.73 4.43
CA THR A 333 30.10 -12.74 3.49
C THR A 333 30.31 -13.31 2.08
N ALA A 334 30.28 -14.63 1.93
CA ALA A 334 30.53 -15.29 0.66
C ALA A 334 29.47 -14.97 -0.43
N SER A 335 28.20 -14.81 -0.03
CA SER A 335 27.13 -14.41 -0.95
C SER A 335 25.89 -13.88 -0.19
N PRO A 336 25.01 -13.10 -0.85
CA PRO A 336 23.70 -12.74 -0.29
C PRO A 336 22.88 -13.98 0.11
N GLY A 337 22.97 -15.06 -0.68
CA GLY A 337 22.28 -16.31 -0.39
C GLY A 337 22.78 -17.01 0.87
N ASN A 338 24.08 -16.98 1.15
CA ASN A 338 24.63 -17.48 2.41
C ASN A 338 24.16 -16.65 3.60
N ASN A 339 24.04 -15.34 3.43
CA ASN A 339 23.56 -14.45 4.48
C ASN A 339 22.09 -14.74 4.83
N ILE A 340 21.22 -14.91 3.80
CA ILE A 340 19.83 -15.32 4.01
C ILE A 340 19.77 -16.71 4.67
N TYR A 341 20.56 -17.67 4.19
CA TYR A 341 20.60 -19.02 4.75
C TYR A 341 20.98 -19.02 6.24
N ALA A 342 21.97 -18.21 6.63
CA ALA A 342 22.35 -18.08 8.04
C ALA A 342 21.23 -17.48 8.91
N GLY A 343 20.49 -16.50 8.40
CA GLY A 343 19.33 -15.95 9.11
C GLY A 343 18.18 -16.93 9.25
N VAL A 344 17.91 -17.73 8.21
CA VAL A 344 16.90 -18.80 8.25
C VAL A 344 17.30 -19.92 9.21
N LYS A 345 18.60 -20.24 9.31
CA LYS A 345 19.12 -21.15 10.36
C LYS A 345 18.96 -20.56 11.76
N TYR A 346 19.15 -19.27 11.91
CA TYR A 346 18.91 -18.58 13.18
C TYR A 346 17.42 -18.61 13.56
N ILE A 347 16.50 -18.35 12.62
CA ILE A 347 15.04 -18.46 12.83
C ILE A 347 14.65 -19.90 13.22
N ASN A 348 15.16 -20.92 12.53
CA ASN A 348 14.95 -22.32 12.90
C ASN A 348 15.40 -22.63 14.34
N TRP A 349 16.52 -22.06 14.76
CA TRP A 349 16.96 -22.19 16.15
C TRP A 349 15.99 -21.51 17.12
N LEU A 350 15.45 -20.33 16.79
CA LEU A 350 14.41 -19.68 17.58
C LEU A 350 13.12 -20.51 17.64
N HIS A 351 12.70 -21.14 16.54
CA HIS A 351 11.59 -22.10 16.54
C HIS A 351 11.78 -23.20 17.58
N SER A 352 12.97 -23.80 17.67
CA SER A 352 13.27 -24.83 18.68
C SER A 352 13.08 -24.36 20.14
N ILE A 353 13.14 -23.04 20.38
CA ILE A 353 12.92 -22.43 21.70
C ILE A 353 11.42 -22.19 21.94
N PHE A 354 10.70 -21.66 20.95
CA PHE A 354 9.35 -21.12 21.11
C PHE A 354 8.22 -22.07 20.69
N ASP A 355 8.45 -23.00 19.76
CA ASP A 355 7.48 -24.03 19.38
C ASP A 355 6.89 -24.78 20.58
N PRO A 356 7.70 -25.28 21.55
CA PRO A 356 7.14 -25.97 22.72
C PRO A 356 6.52 -25.02 23.77
N LYS A 357 6.59 -23.70 23.59
CA LYS A 357 6.11 -22.71 24.58
C LYS A 357 4.86 -21.98 24.12
N ILE A 358 4.69 -21.79 22.81
CA ILE A 358 3.65 -20.92 22.24
C ILE A 358 2.89 -21.73 21.19
N PRO A 359 1.75 -22.34 21.56
CA PRO A 359 0.99 -23.19 20.66
C PRO A 359 0.44 -22.45 19.43
N ASP A 360 -0.02 -21.20 19.63
CA ASP A 360 -0.53 -20.37 18.54
C ASP A 360 0.60 -19.90 17.62
N GLU A 361 0.48 -20.18 16.33
CA GLU A 361 1.51 -19.88 15.33
C GLU A 361 1.64 -18.37 15.06
N GLN A 362 0.54 -17.62 15.09
CA GLN A 362 0.54 -16.18 14.84
C GLN A 362 1.21 -15.44 16.01
N GLU A 363 0.92 -15.83 17.24
CA GLU A 363 1.65 -15.37 18.41
C GLU A 363 3.13 -15.75 18.29
N ARG A 364 3.44 -17.01 17.96
CA ARG A 364 4.81 -17.48 17.89
C ARG A 364 5.69 -16.66 16.94
N ILE A 365 5.14 -16.22 15.80
CA ILE A 365 5.85 -15.33 14.86
C ILE A 365 6.33 -14.06 15.57
N ARG A 366 5.46 -13.38 16.36
CA ARG A 366 5.82 -12.17 17.11
C ARG A 366 6.99 -12.41 18.05
N PHE A 367 6.98 -13.52 18.78
CA PHE A 367 8.06 -13.87 19.71
C PHE A 367 9.37 -14.22 19.00
N ILE A 368 9.30 -14.87 17.83
CA ILE A 368 10.47 -15.17 17.01
C ILE A 368 11.07 -13.88 16.46
N LEU A 369 10.26 -12.98 15.89
CA LEU A 369 10.71 -11.67 15.41
C LEU A 369 11.35 -10.84 16.54
N ALA A 370 10.71 -10.80 17.71
CA ALA A 370 11.25 -10.12 18.87
C ALA A 370 12.58 -10.72 19.32
N SER A 371 12.69 -12.05 19.32
CA SER A 371 13.92 -12.76 19.70
C SER A 371 15.01 -12.66 18.64
N TYR A 372 14.63 -12.46 17.38
CA TYR A 372 15.56 -12.20 16.29
C TYR A 372 16.32 -10.91 16.56
N ASN A 373 15.61 -9.85 16.94
CA ASN A 373 16.15 -8.53 17.25
C ASN A 373 16.81 -8.43 18.65
N ALA A 374 16.11 -8.90 19.68
CA ALA A 374 16.52 -8.73 21.09
C ALA A 374 17.39 -9.88 21.63
N GLY A 375 17.41 -11.02 20.95
CA GLY A 375 17.89 -12.28 21.50
C GLY A 375 16.83 -12.96 22.40
N PRO A 376 16.73 -14.30 22.37
CA PRO A 376 15.66 -15.03 23.05
C PRO A 376 15.73 -14.95 24.57
N GLY A 377 16.91 -14.69 25.16
CA GLY A 377 17.06 -14.56 26.61
C GLY A 377 16.20 -13.42 27.17
N HIS A 378 16.18 -12.26 26.50
CA HIS A 378 15.39 -11.14 26.98
C HIS A 378 13.89 -11.36 26.83
N ILE A 379 13.46 -12.05 25.77
CA ILE A 379 12.06 -12.43 25.54
C ILE A 379 11.60 -13.46 26.58
N LEU A 380 12.42 -14.47 26.88
CA LEU A 380 12.12 -15.46 27.93
C LEU A 380 12.02 -14.83 29.33
N ASP A 381 12.82 -13.80 29.62
CA ASP A 381 12.67 -13.03 30.86
C ASP A 381 11.35 -12.24 30.89
N ALA A 382 10.97 -11.61 29.77
CA ALA A 382 9.72 -10.88 29.65
C ALA A 382 8.49 -11.81 29.82
N MET A 383 8.54 -13.02 29.25
CA MET A 383 7.52 -14.06 29.47
C MET A 383 7.36 -14.43 30.96
N LYS A 384 8.48 -14.61 31.68
CA LYS A 384 8.41 -14.93 33.12
C LYS A 384 7.89 -13.76 33.94
N LEU A 385 8.28 -12.54 33.59
CA LEU A 385 7.75 -11.34 34.22
C LEU A 385 6.23 -11.26 33.99
N ALA A 386 5.76 -11.42 32.75
CA ALA A 386 4.34 -11.45 32.43
C ALA A 386 3.58 -12.44 33.32
N GLY A 387 4.02 -13.70 33.35
CA GLY A 387 3.41 -14.73 34.20
C GLY A 387 3.46 -14.39 35.70
N LYS A 388 4.60 -13.88 36.20
CA LYS A 388 4.76 -13.49 37.62
C LYS A 388 3.76 -12.41 38.03
N TYR A 389 3.48 -11.47 37.14
CA TYR A 389 2.65 -10.30 37.41
C TYR A 389 1.22 -10.45 36.88
N GLY A 390 0.78 -11.67 36.56
CA GLY A 390 -0.62 -11.98 36.23
C GLY A 390 -1.04 -11.70 34.78
N TYR A 391 -0.08 -11.55 33.87
CA TYR A 391 -0.30 -11.42 32.43
C TYR A 391 -0.06 -12.76 31.74
N ASP A 392 -0.56 -12.91 30.51
CA ASP A 392 -0.41 -14.13 29.75
C ASP A 392 1.02 -14.22 29.15
N PRO A 393 1.82 -15.23 29.52
CA PRO A 393 3.20 -15.36 29.06
C PRO A 393 3.33 -15.88 27.62
N VAL A 394 2.23 -16.26 26.96
CA VAL A 394 2.23 -16.77 25.57
C VAL A 394 1.49 -15.84 24.60
N VAL A 395 1.00 -14.70 25.08
CA VAL A 395 0.41 -13.63 24.27
C VAL A 395 1.39 -12.45 24.20
N TRP A 396 1.60 -11.91 23.01
CA TRP A 396 2.50 -10.80 22.76
C TRP A 396 1.86 -9.46 23.12
N GLU A 397 0.77 -9.12 22.44
CA GLU A 397 0.12 -7.81 22.52
C GLU A 397 -0.50 -7.57 23.90
N ASN A 398 -0.26 -6.39 24.47
CA ASN A 398 -0.71 -6.01 25.83
C ASN A 398 -0.28 -6.98 26.96
N ASN A 399 0.68 -7.86 26.68
CA ASN A 399 1.15 -8.90 27.60
C ASN A 399 2.68 -8.93 27.59
N VAL A 400 3.31 -9.86 26.87
CA VAL A 400 4.78 -10.01 26.92
C VAL A 400 5.52 -8.76 26.42
N GLU A 401 4.99 -8.04 25.43
CA GLU A 401 5.63 -6.82 24.92
C GLU A 401 5.70 -5.69 25.97
N GLU A 402 4.67 -5.56 26.81
CA GLU A 402 4.62 -4.61 27.92
C GLU A 402 5.72 -4.92 28.94
N TRP A 403 5.89 -6.20 29.24
CA TRP A 403 6.92 -6.66 30.18
C TRP A 403 8.33 -6.56 29.61
N LEU A 404 8.50 -6.72 28.30
CA LEU A 404 9.77 -6.46 27.64
C LEU A 404 10.17 -4.99 27.75
N GLN A 405 9.23 -4.06 27.57
CA GLN A 405 9.49 -2.62 27.73
C GLN A 405 9.84 -2.24 29.18
N LYS A 406 9.17 -2.86 30.16
CA LYS A 406 9.43 -2.66 31.59
C LYS A 406 10.83 -3.13 32.04
N LYS A 407 11.55 -3.95 31.27
CA LYS A 407 12.94 -4.34 31.58
C LYS A 407 13.97 -3.20 31.51
N SER A 408 13.54 -1.99 31.17
CA SER A 408 14.33 -0.77 31.30
C SER A 408 14.32 -0.18 32.72
N ASP A 409 13.38 -0.61 33.57
CA ASP A 409 13.22 -0.14 34.95
C ASP A 409 13.94 -1.09 35.93
N PRO A 410 14.82 -0.57 36.82
CA PRO A 410 15.52 -1.33 37.86
C PRO A 410 14.67 -2.24 38.72
N LYS A 411 13.40 -1.88 38.94
CA LYS A 411 12.46 -2.72 39.68
C LYS A 411 12.26 -4.07 39.00
N TYR A 412 12.20 -4.09 37.67
CA TYR A 412 11.85 -5.30 36.91
C TYR A 412 13.07 -6.03 36.38
N TYR A 413 14.14 -5.33 35.98
CA TYR A 413 15.33 -6.05 35.50
C TYR A 413 16.15 -6.72 36.61
N ASN A 414 15.98 -6.29 37.87
CA ASN A 414 16.56 -6.96 39.05
C ASN A 414 15.60 -8.00 39.68
N ASP A 415 14.45 -8.27 39.05
CA ASP A 415 13.51 -9.25 39.55
C ASP A 415 14.15 -10.65 39.56
N SER A 416 13.83 -11.46 40.57
CA SER A 416 14.40 -12.80 40.76
C SER A 416 14.14 -13.78 39.60
N VAL A 417 13.14 -13.53 38.75
CA VAL A 417 12.87 -14.37 37.56
C VAL A 417 13.69 -13.99 36.34
N VAL A 418 14.31 -12.81 36.35
CA VAL A 418 15.10 -12.25 35.24
C VAL A 418 16.54 -12.75 35.29
N LYS A 419 17.02 -13.33 34.18
CA LYS A 419 18.39 -13.87 34.08
C LYS A 419 19.32 -13.00 33.26
N ASN A 420 18.81 -12.19 32.34
CA ASN A 420 19.62 -11.44 31.38
C ASN A 420 19.67 -9.94 31.68
N GLY A 421 19.12 -9.51 32.82
CA GLY A 421 19.22 -8.14 33.32
C GLY A 421 18.53 -7.09 32.43
N PHE A 422 19.09 -5.88 32.47
CA PHE A 422 18.58 -4.67 31.81
C PHE A 422 18.38 -4.86 30.30
N PHE A 423 17.25 -4.38 29.79
CA PHE A 423 16.98 -4.34 28.34
C PHE A 423 16.04 -3.20 27.97
N ARG A 424 16.28 -2.56 26.82
CA ARG A 424 15.40 -1.51 26.28
C ARG A 424 14.41 -2.10 25.28
N GLY A 425 13.26 -2.56 25.76
CA GLY A 425 12.28 -3.28 24.94
C GLY A 425 11.62 -2.49 23.82
N ARG A 426 11.60 -1.15 23.87
CA ARG A 426 10.85 -0.32 22.91
C ARG A 426 11.25 -0.56 21.46
N GLU A 427 12.55 -0.67 21.19
CA GLU A 427 13.07 -0.86 19.83
C GLU A 427 12.66 -2.21 19.24
N SER A 428 12.67 -3.28 20.05
CA SER A 428 12.26 -4.61 19.60
C SER A 428 10.75 -4.73 19.39
N VAL A 429 9.95 -4.05 20.21
CA VAL A 429 8.49 -3.97 19.98
C VAL A 429 8.20 -3.22 18.68
N ALA A 430 8.86 -2.08 18.44
CA ALA A 430 8.74 -1.36 17.18
C ALA A 430 9.17 -2.22 15.98
N PHE A 431 10.29 -2.95 16.10
CA PHE A 431 10.76 -3.87 15.07
C PHE A 431 9.73 -4.93 14.69
N VAL A 432 9.10 -5.59 15.67
CA VAL A 432 8.05 -6.59 15.42
C VAL A 432 6.88 -5.96 14.65
N ASN A 433 6.43 -4.79 15.11
CA ASN A 433 5.30 -4.09 14.49
C ASN A 433 5.62 -3.66 13.05
N GLU A 434 6.81 -3.10 12.80
CA GLU A 434 7.23 -2.66 11.47
C GLU A 434 7.37 -3.83 10.48
N VAL A 435 7.87 -5.00 10.94
CA VAL A 435 7.93 -6.21 10.11
C VAL A 435 6.52 -6.69 9.74
N LEU A 436 5.62 -6.79 10.72
CA LEU A 436 4.26 -7.29 10.49
C LEU A 436 3.41 -6.31 9.66
N GLU A 437 3.52 -5.01 9.89
CA GLU A 437 2.86 -3.98 9.08
C GLU A 437 3.32 -4.06 7.61
N ARG A 438 4.63 -4.22 7.39
CA ARG A 438 5.17 -4.39 6.03
C ARG A 438 4.74 -5.71 5.40
N TYR A 439 4.65 -6.78 6.19
CA TYR A 439 4.11 -8.05 5.72
C TYR A 439 2.66 -7.88 5.22
N ASP A 440 1.82 -7.17 5.97
CA ASP A 440 0.44 -6.85 5.56
C ASP A 440 0.41 -6.07 4.24
N HIS A 441 1.28 -5.08 4.08
CA HIS A 441 1.42 -4.35 2.81
C HIS A 441 1.80 -5.26 1.64
N TYR A 442 2.73 -6.19 1.87
CA TYR A 442 3.15 -7.15 0.84
C TYR A 442 2.00 -8.07 0.45
N ARG A 443 1.18 -8.52 1.41
CA ARG A 443 -0.01 -9.33 1.13
C ARG A 443 -1.07 -8.57 0.33
N ASN A 444 -1.28 -7.29 0.63
CA ASN A 444 -2.27 -6.45 -0.05
C ASN A 444 -1.95 -6.25 -1.55
N ILE A 445 -0.67 -6.23 -1.92
CA ILE A 445 -0.23 -5.87 -3.28
C ILE A 445 0.20 -7.10 -4.09
N VAL A 446 0.86 -8.06 -3.43
CA VAL A 446 1.34 -9.32 -3.99
C VAL A 446 0.56 -10.48 -3.36
N PRO A 447 -0.68 -10.74 -3.79
CA PRO A 447 -1.47 -11.86 -3.28
C PRO A 447 -0.85 -13.19 -3.72
N GLU A 448 -1.10 -14.25 -2.93
CA GLU A 448 -0.56 -15.60 -3.14
C GLU A 448 -0.88 -16.20 -4.52
N ASN A 449 -1.91 -15.70 -5.22
CA ASN A 449 -2.41 -16.27 -6.47
C ASN A 449 -2.82 -15.23 -7.54
N LYS A 450 -1.94 -14.28 -7.90
CA LYS A 450 -2.22 -13.38 -9.04
C LYS A 450 -2.05 -14.04 -10.42
N TYR A 451 -1.48 -15.25 -10.51
CA TYR A 451 -1.26 -15.95 -11.78
C TYR A 451 -2.41 -16.89 -12.22
N ALA A 452 -3.52 -16.95 -11.50
CA ALA A 452 -4.69 -17.75 -11.92
C ALA A 452 -5.63 -17.02 -12.91
N TYR A 453 -5.50 -15.71 -13.09
CA TYR A 453 -6.37 -14.92 -13.95
C TYR A 453 -5.60 -13.81 -14.69
N SER A 454 -4.66 -14.18 -15.56
CA SER A 454 -4.18 -13.32 -16.66
C SER A 454 -3.10 -14.05 -17.47
N SER A 455 -3.54 -14.96 -18.33
CA SER A 455 -2.83 -15.22 -19.59
C SER A 455 -3.88 -15.12 -20.69
N PRO A 456 -3.81 -14.14 -21.60
CA PRO A 456 -4.49 -14.26 -22.87
C PRO A 456 -3.87 -15.48 -23.54
N GLU A 457 -4.68 -16.51 -23.77
CA GLU A 457 -4.30 -17.60 -24.66
C GLU A 457 -3.79 -16.98 -25.96
N LYS A 458 -2.51 -17.23 -26.27
CA LYS A 458 -2.02 -17.06 -27.63
C LYS A 458 -2.76 -18.10 -28.46
N THR A 459 -3.89 -17.71 -29.05
CA THR A 459 -4.47 -18.43 -30.19
C THR A 459 -3.45 -18.37 -31.32
N ASN A 460 -2.57 -19.39 -31.36
CA ASN A 460 -1.80 -19.71 -32.55
C ASN A 460 -2.78 -20.20 -33.61
N GLY A 461 -3.22 -19.28 -34.46
CA GLY A 461 -3.65 -19.64 -35.80
C GLY A 461 -2.43 -20.10 -36.59
N GLN A 462 -2.38 -21.38 -36.94
CA GLN A 462 -1.74 -21.84 -38.16
C GLN A 462 -2.70 -22.79 -38.86
N GLY A 463 -3.20 -22.33 -40.00
CA GLY A 463 -3.91 -23.18 -40.93
C GLY A 463 -2.96 -24.17 -41.61
N ARG A 464 -3.51 -25.34 -41.91
CA ARG A 464 -3.46 -25.97 -43.22
C ARG A 464 -4.80 -26.62 -43.50
#